data_AF-A0A8T7CZJ3-F1
#
_entry.id   AF-A0A8T7CZJ3-F1
#
_cell.length_a   1.000
_cell.length_b   1.000
_cell.length_c   1.000
_cell.angle_alpha   90.00
_cell.angle_beta   90.00
_cell.angle_gamma   90.00
#
_symmetry.space_group_name_H-M   'P 1'
#
loop_
_entity.id
_entity.type
_entity.pdbx_description
1 polymer ?
#
loop_
_entity_poly.entity_id
_entity_poly.type
_entity_poly.pdbx_seq_one_letter_code
_entity_poly.pdbx_strand_id
1 'polypeptide(L)'
;MNLLMKLMPALLLATFPGLVLATESSAAQQIDMTGHWIGFLSIIIFVGAYLLVMTEEFTVLRKSKPVILGAGLIWGLIGWFYASNGMPHEAEYAVRHNLEEYAELMLFLLVAMTYINAMQERRIFDALRAWLVRSGFGFRSLFWITGTLAFFISPIADNLTTALLMCAVVLAVGGDNSRFITLACVNIVVGANAGGAFSPFGDITTLMVWQKGIVEFWTFFALFIPSAVNYLVPAVIMHFAVPDVKPEASGEQVKMQRGARRIILLFLATIATAVSFHNFLYLPPVIGMLTGLSYLQFFGYYLKKTHGRHLDKPDNPENHEDLGASPAPFDVFSPVAKAEWDTLFFFYGVVLCVGGLGFLGYLSLISELMYTGWGATNANIAVGLLSAIVDNIPVMFAVLTMNPEMSTGQWLLVTLTAGVGGSLLSVGSAAGVALMGQARGKYTFFGHLKWTPAIAAGYFASIYVHMWINSTYFS
;
A
#
# COMPACT_ATOMS: atom_id res chain seq x y z
N MET A 1 -62.08 21.95 4.70
CA MET A 1 -62.28 20.53 5.09
C MET A 1 -61.92 19.59 3.92
N ASN A 2 -60.72 19.68 3.32
CA ASN A 2 -60.38 18.90 2.11
C ASN A 2 -58.89 18.49 1.99
N LEU A 3 -58.05 18.80 2.99
CA LEU A 3 -56.64 18.38 3.02
C LEU A 3 -56.44 17.14 3.92
N LEU A 4 -57.10 17.10 5.08
CA LEU A 4 -57.08 15.96 6.00
C LEU A 4 -57.70 14.68 5.38
N MET A 5 -58.73 14.81 4.53
CA MET A 5 -59.37 13.65 3.89
C MET A 5 -58.57 13.07 2.71
N LYS A 6 -57.63 13.84 2.15
CA LYS A 6 -56.74 13.39 1.06
C LYS A 6 -55.47 12.71 1.56
N LEU A 7 -55.08 12.93 2.82
CA LEU A 7 -53.91 12.29 3.44
C LEU A 7 -54.24 10.94 4.10
N MET A 8 -55.51 10.63 4.31
CA MET A 8 -55.96 9.40 4.96
C MET A 8 -55.57 8.10 4.21
N PRO A 9 -55.60 8.03 2.86
CA PRO A 9 -55.13 6.84 2.14
C PRO A 9 -53.61 6.66 2.22
N ALA A 10 -52.85 7.76 2.28
CA ALA A 10 -51.39 7.74 2.39
C ALA A 10 -50.92 7.33 3.80
N LEU A 11 -51.68 7.68 4.84
CA LEU A 11 -51.40 7.24 6.21
C LEU A 11 -51.76 5.76 6.45
N LEU A 12 -52.78 5.24 5.77
CA LEU A 12 -53.17 3.82 5.84
C LEU A 12 -52.15 2.89 5.16
N LEU A 13 -51.45 3.36 4.11
CA LEU A 13 -50.35 2.64 3.48
C LEU A 13 -49.07 2.58 4.34
N ALA A 14 -48.94 3.45 5.35
CA ALA A 14 -47.80 3.44 6.29
C ALA A 14 -48.01 2.48 7.49
N THR A 15 -49.16 1.81 7.60
CA THR A 15 -49.50 0.93 8.74
C THR A 15 -49.56 -0.55 8.41
N PHE A 16 -49.23 -0.95 7.18
CA PHE A 16 -49.04 -2.36 6.87
C PHE A 16 -47.60 -2.76 7.17
N PRO A 17 -47.33 -3.68 8.12
CA PRO A 17 -46.06 -4.37 8.14
C PRO A 17 -46.00 -5.16 6.83
N GLY A 18 -45.14 -4.71 5.91
CA GLY A 18 -44.76 -5.55 4.79
C GLY A 18 -44.29 -6.87 5.38
N LEU A 19 -44.85 -7.98 4.89
CA LEU A 19 -44.35 -9.31 5.18
C LEU A 19 -42.90 -9.37 4.70
N VAL A 20 -41.98 -8.98 5.57
CA VAL A 20 -40.58 -9.35 5.47
C VAL A 20 -40.59 -10.85 5.71
N LEU A 21 -40.58 -11.59 4.62
CA LEU A 21 -40.09 -12.96 4.64
C LEU A 21 -38.66 -12.84 5.14
N ALA A 22 -38.46 -13.16 6.42
CA ALA A 22 -37.15 -13.49 6.92
C ALA A 22 -36.72 -14.74 6.13
N THR A 23 -35.91 -14.55 5.11
CA THR A 23 -35.05 -15.61 4.61
C THR A 23 -34.13 -15.93 5.77
N GLU A 24 -34.37 -17.06 6.43
CA GLU A 24 -33.31 -17.73 7.16
C GLU A 24 -32.08 -17.73 6.25
N SER A 25 -30.98 -17.16 6.73
CA SER A 25 -29.68 -17.33 6.11
C SER A 25 -29.31 -18.81 6.23
N SER A 26 -29.91 -19.66 5.41
CA SER A 26 -29.33 -20.93 5.06
C SER A 26 -27.94 -20.60 4.56
N ALA A 27 -26.90 -21.09 5.25
CA ALA A 27 -25.54 -21.02 4.75
C ALA A 27 -25.59 -21.38 3.26
N ALA A 28 -25.33 -20.40 2.41
CA ALA A 28 -25.41 -20.56 0.97
C ALA A 28 -24.64 -21.83 0.63
N GLN A 29 -25.31 -22.77 -0.02
CA GLN A 29 -24.70 -24.02 -0.43
C GLN A 29 -23.79 -23.68 -1.63
N GLN A 30 -22.64 -23.08 -1.32
CA GLN A 30 -21.66 -22.65 -2.28
C GLN A 30 -21.24 -23.89 -3.08
N ILE A 31 -21.52 -23.87 -4.38
CA ILE A 31 -21.19 -24.98 -5.25
C ILE A 31 -19.67 -24.97 -5.41
N ASP A 32 -19.03 -26.07 -5.03
CA ASP A 32 -17.62 -26.29 -5.33
C ASP A 32 -17.46 -26.40 -6.86
N MET A 33 -16.77 -25.42 -7.44
CA MET A 33 -16.53 -25.30 -8.87
C MET A 33 -15.07 -25.55 -9.23
N THR A 34 -14.26 -26.07 -8.31
CA THR A 34 -12.84 -26.35 -8.52
C THR A 34 -12.59 -27.39 -9.61
N GLY A 35 -13.48 -28.37 -9.77
CA GLY A 35 -13.45 -29.34 -10.87
C GLY A 35 -14.21 -28.90 -12.14
N HIS A 36 -14.86 -27.75 -12.12
CA HIS A 36 -15.72 -27.28 -13.21
C HIS A 36 -14.93 -26.46 -14.25
N TRP A 37 -15.33 -26.51 -15.52
CA TRP A 37 -14.63 -25.77 -16.59
C TRP A 37 -14.59 -24.26 -16.36
N ILE A 38 -15.63 -23.70 -15.72
CA ILE A 38 -15.65 -22.27 -15.31
C ILE A 38 -14.55 -22.01 -14.29
N GLY A 39 -14.31 -22.92 -13.35
CA GLY A 39 -13.21 -22.83 -12.40
C GLY A 39 -11.87 -22.76 -13.14
N PHE A 40 -11.60 -23.72 -14.02
CA PHE A 40 -10.34 -23.74 -14.79
C PHE A 40 -10.18 -22.50 -15.68
N LEU A 41 -11.25 -22.05 -16.34
CA LEU A 41 -11.23 -20.85 -17.16
C LEU A 41 -10.94 -19.59 -16.33
N SER A 42 -11.53 -19.47 -15.13
CA SER A 42 -11.25 -18.37 -14.20
C SER A 42 -9.80 -18.33 -13.75
N ILE A 43 -9.17 -19.49 -13.52
CA ILE A 43 -7.71 -19.55 -13.26
C ILE A 43 -6.92 -19.06 -14.47
N ILE A 44 -7.26 -19.53 -15.67
CA ILE A 44 -6.57 -19.12 -16.91
C ILE A 44 -6.69 -17.61 -17.11
N ILE A 45 -7.88 -17.04 -16.88
CA ILE A 45 -8.11 -15.59 -16.95
C ILE A 45 -7.26 -14.85 -15.92
N PHE A 46 -7.25 -15.30 -14.66
CA PHE A 46 -6.47 -14.68 -13.59
C PHE A 46 -4.96 -14.71 -13.88
N VAL A 47 -4.43 -15.89 -14.23
CA VAL A 47 -3.01 -16.07 -14.57
C VAL A 47 -2.65 -15.25 -15.80
N GLY A 48 -3.48 -15.27 -16.85
CA GLY A 48 -3.26 -14.47 -18.05
C GLY A 48 -3.25 -12.97 -17.78
N ALA A 49 -4.18 -12.47 -16.97
CA ALA A 49 -4.20 -11.08 -16.54
C ALA A 49 -2.93 -10.72 -15.75
N TYR A 50 -2.50 -11.59 -14.84
CA TYR A 50 -1.30 -11.36 -14.02
C TYR A 50 -0.01 -11.41 -14.84
N LEU A 51 0.10 -12.33 -15.81
CA LEU A 51 1.22 -12.36 -16.75
C LEU A 51 1.32 -11.05 -17.54
N LEU A 52 0.18 -10.48 -17.98
CA LEU A 52 0.18 -9.19 -18.66
C LEU A 52 0.69 -8.05 -17.74
N VAL A 53 0.31 -8.05 -16.47
CA VAL A 53 0.85 -7.11 -15.46
C VAL A 53 2.36 -7.24 -15.34
N MET A 54 2.89 -8.46 -15.23
CA MET A 54 4.33 -8.69 -15.15
C MET A 54 5.08 -8.20 -16.40
N THR A 55 4.43 -8.20 -17.56
CA THR A 55 5.02 -7.69 -18.81
C THR A 55 4.80 -6.19 -19.04
N GLU A 56 4.24 -5.44 -18.08
CA GLU A 56 3.97 -4.00 -18.21
C GLU A 56 5.21 -3.21 -18.65
N GLU A 57 6.39 -3.55 -18.13
CA GLU A 57 7.66 -2.87 -18.49
C GLU A 57 7.96 -2.95 -20.00
N PHE A 58 7.57 -4.04 -20.67
CA PHE A 58 7.81 -4.27 -22.09
C PHE A 58 6.64 -3.83 -22.96
N THR A 59 5.42 -4.02 -22.47
CA THR A 59 4.17 -3.78 -23.24
C THR A 59 3.65 -2.37 -23.09
N VAL A 60 4.05 -1.65 -22.03
CA VAL A 60 3.51 -0.33 -21.63
C VAL A 60 1.99 -0.40 -21.36
N LEU A 61 1.43 -1.60 -21.23
CA LEU A 61 0.04 -1.82 -20.88
C LEU A 61 -0.10 -1.65 -19.37
N ARG A 62 -0.68 -0.52 -18.96
CA ARG A 62 -0.96 -0.24 -17.55
C ARG A 62 -1.61 -1.43 -16.85
N LYS A 63 -1.03 -1.84 -15.72
CA LYS A 63 -1.43 -3.02 -14.93
C LYS A 63 -2.91 -3.08 -14.57
N SER A 64 -3.58 -1.95 -14.37
CA SER A 64 -5.01 -1.92 -14.02
C SER A 64 -5.91 -2.54 -15.10
N LYS A 65 -5.58 -2.33 -16.38
CA LYS A 65 -6.42 -2.74 -17.51
C LYS A 65 -6.67 -4.25 -17.60
N PRO A 66 -5.62 -5.11 -17.65
CA PRO A 66 -5.84 -6.56 -17.76
C PRO A 66 -6.55 -7.12 -16.54
N VAL A 67 -6.28 -6.61 -15.32
CA VAL A 67 -6.84 -7.16 -14.10
C VAL A 67 -8.30 -6.75 -13.90
N ILE A 68 -8.70 -5.51 -14.22
CA ILE A 68 -10.12 -5.10 -14.22
C ILE A 68 -10.92 -5.96 -15.19
N LEU A 69 -10.40 -6.18 -16.40
CA LEU A 69 -11.04 -7.03 -17.39
C LEU A 69 -11.16 -8.47 -16.86
N GLY A 70 -10.07 -9.01 -16.28
CA GLY A 70 -10.07 -10.33 -15.67
C GLY A 70 -11.14 -10.47 -14.58
N ALA A 71 -11.25 -9.50 -13.68
CA ALA A 71 -12.27 -9.48 -12.63
C ALA A 71 -13.70 -9.49 -13.22
N GLY A 72 -13.96 -8.66 -14.23
CA GLY A 72 -15.26 -8.61 -14.90
C GLY A 72 -15.61 -9.92 -15.61
N LEU A 73 -14.64 -10.57 -16.27
CA LEU A 73 -14.84 -11.86 -16.93
C LEU A 73 -15.11 -12.98 -15.92
N ILE A 74 -14.32 -13.08 -14.84
CA ILE A 74 -14.49 -14.09 -13.78
C ILE A 74 -15.87 -13.96 -13.15
N TRP A 75 -16.24 -12.77 -12.69
CA TRP A 75 -17.56 -12.56 -12.08
C TRP A 75 -18.72 -12.66 -13.07
N GLY A 76 -18.49 -12.32 -14.34
CA GLY A 76 -19.46 -12.56 -15.41
C GLY A 76 -19.74 -14.05 -15.61
N LEU A 77 -18.70 -14.90 -15.60
CA LEU A 77 -18.85 -16.36 -15.69
C LEU A 77 -19.54 -16.95 -14.46
N ILE A 78 -19.13 -16.53 -13.26
CA ILE A 78 -19.73 -16.96 -11.98
C ILE A 78 -21.21 -16.56 -11.95
N GLY A 79 -21.52 -15.29 -12.21
CA GLY A 79 -22.87 -14.76 -12.19
C GLY A 79 -23.77 -15.44 -13.22
N TRP A 80 -23.27 -15.67 -14.43
CA TRP A 80 -24.00 -16.41 -15.46
C TRP A 80 -24.33 -17.85 -15.02
N PHE A 81 -23.37 -18.55 -14.41
CA PHE A 81 -23.59 -19.91 -13.91
C PHE A 81 -24.64 -19.95 -12.79
N TYR A 82 -24.50 -19.09 -11.77
CA TYR A 82 -25.42 -19.07 -10.64
C TYR A 82 -26.83 -18.62 -11.04
N ALA A 83 -26.95 -17.63 -11.93
CA ALA A 83 -28.25 -17.22 -12.49
C ALA A 83 -28.90 -18.35 -13.30
N SER A 84 -28.13 -19.10 -14.09
CA SER A 84 -28.62 -20.23 -14.88
C SER A 84 -29.05 -21.43 -14.02
N ASN A 85 -28.54 -21.54 -12.78
CA ASN A 85 -28.88 -22.59 -11.83
C ASN A 85 -29.92 -22.15 -10.78
N GLY A 86 -30.62 -21.03 -11.00
CA GLY A 86 -31.70 -20.57 -10.12
C GLY A 86 -31.24 -19.92 -8.80
N MET A 87 -29.96 -19.54 -8.69
CA MET A 87 -29.38 -18.89 -7.50
C MET A 87 -28.80 -17.49 -7.84
N PRO A 88 -29.58 -16.57 -8.42
CA PRO A 88 -29.04 -15.34 -9.01
C PRO A 88 -28.40 -14.38 -8.01
N HIS A 89 -28.79 -14.40 -6.74
CA HIS A 89 -28.30 -13.44 -5.73
C HIS A 89 -27.02 -13.88 -5.00
N GLU A 90 -26.65 -15.16 -5.03
CA GLU A 90 -25.46 -15.66 -4.32
C GLU A 90 -24.17 -15.00 -4.82
N ALA A 91 -24.01 -14.93 -6.14
CA ALA A 91 -22.89 -14.23 -6.75
C ALA A 91 -22.93 -12.71 -6.45
N GLU A 92 -24.13 -12.11 -6.41
CA GLU A 92 -24.29 -10.68 -6.08
C GLU A 92 -23.83 -10.39 -4.65
N TYR A 93 -24.25 -11.17 -3.67
CA TYR A 93 -23.85 -11.00 -2.27
C TYR A 93 -22.33 -11.13 -2.10
N ALA A 94 -21.72 -12.14 -2.74
CA ALA A 94 -20.27 -12.33 -2.69
C ALA A 94 -19.50 -11.17 -3.35
N VAL A 95 -19.98 -10.63 -4.48
CA VAL A 95 -19.38 -9.43 -5.10
C VAL A 95 -19.51 -8.22 -4.18
N ARG A 96 -20.69 -7.97 -3.60
CA ARG A 96 -20.92 -6.82 -2.70
C ARG A 96 -19.98 -6.84 -1.51
N HIS A 97 -19.79 -8.01 -0.89
CA HIS A 97 -18.85 -8.17 0.21
C HIS A 97 -17.42 -7.79 -0.19
N ASN A 98 -16.93 -8.29 -1.33
CA ASN A 98 -15.61 -7.92 -1.85
C ASN A 98 -15.51 -6.42 -2.22
N LEU A 99 -16.60 -5.83 -2.72
CA LEU A 99 -16.66 -4.39 -3.02
C LEU A 99 -16.61 -3.53 -1.76
N GLU A 100 -17.25 -3.95 -0.68
CA GLU A 100 -17.21 -3.26 0.62
C GLU A 100 -15.78 -3.25 1.18
N GLU A 101 -15.11 -4.40 1.20
CA GLU A 101 -13.71 -4.50 1.62
C GLU A 101 -12.79 -3.62 0.77
N TYR A 102 -12.97 -3.65 -0.55
CA TYR A 102 -12.22 -2.78 -1.44
C TYR A 102 -12.53 -1.30 -1.21
N ALA A 103 -13.79 -0.93 -0.98
CA ALA A 103 -14.20 0.46 -0.79
C ALA A 103 -13.55 1.07 0.45
N GLU A 104 -13.49 0.32 1.56
CA GLU A 104 -12.81 0.75 2.78
C GLU A 104 -11.32 0.99 2.54
N LEU A 105 -10.65 0.03 1.88
CA LEU A 105 -9.23 0.14 1.53
C LEU A 105 -8.97 1.33 0.59
N MET A 106 -9.74 1.44 -0.50
CA MET A 106 -9.59 2.49 -1.52
C MET A 106 -9.73 3.88 -0.91
N LEU A 107 -10.76 4.11 -0.11
CA LEU A 107 -11.00 5.40 0.53
C LEU A 107 -9.91 5.72 1.56
N PHE A 108 -9.41 4.72 2.29
CA PHE A 108 -8.27 4.88 3.19
C PHE A 108 -7.02 5.34 2.43
N LEU A 109 -6.65 4.60 1.38
CA LEU A 109 -5.46 4.89 0.56
C LEU A 109 -5.56 6.23 -0.17
N LEU A 110 -6.75 6.59 -0.65
CA LEU A 110 -6.98 7.89 -1.30
C LEU A 110 -6.61 9.05 -0.38
N VAL A 111 -7.03 8.99 0.89
CA VAL A 111 -6.68 10.02 1.88
C VAL A 111 -5.18 10.03 2.17
N ALA A 112 -4.57 8.85 2.38
CA ALA A 112 -3.14 8.74 2.64
C ALA A 112 -2.32 9.34 1.47
N MET A 113 -2.59 8.92 0.23
CA MET A 113 -1.96 9.46 -0.98
C MET A 113 -2.19 10.96 -1.14
N THR A 114 -3.37 11.48 -0.78
CA THR A 114 -3.66 12.92 -0.82
C THR A 114 -2.72 13.69 0.13
N TYR A 115 -2.47 13.18 1.34
CA TYR A 115 -1.52 13.79 2.27
C TYR A 115 -0.09 13.74 1.75
N ILE A 116 0.33 12.60 1.19
CA ILE A 116 1.66 12.44 0.58
C ILE A 116 1.84 13.41 -0.59
N ASN A 117 0.87 13.49 -1.50
CA ASN A 117 0.88 14.44 -2.61
C ASN A 117 0.92 15.90 -2.14
N ALA A 118 0.19 16.23 -1.07
CA ALA A 118 0.23 17.56 -0.48
C ALA A 118 1.60 17.88 0.14
N MET A 119 2.28 16.90 0.75
CA MET A 119 3.64 17.05 1.27
C MET A 119 4.67 17.26 0.16
N GLN A 120 4.54 16.51 -0.93
CA GLN A 120 5.36 16.65 -2.15
C GLN A 120 5.15 18.05 -2.77
N GLU A 121 3.91 18.50 -2.94
CA GLU A 121 3.60 19.83 -3.47
C GLU A 121 4.18 20.96 -2.60
N ARG A 122 4.25 20.75 -1.28
CA ARG A 122 4.89 21.69 -0.34
C ARG A 122 6.41 21.58 -0.26
N ARG A 123 7.03 20.76 -1.10
CA ARG A 123 8.49 20.59 -1.23
C ARG A 123 9.16 20.09 0.05
N ILE A 124 8.47 19.30 0.86
CA ILE A 124 9.05 18.69 2.07
C ILE A 124 10.17 17.72 1.66
N PHE A 125 9.86 16.86 0.70
CA PHE A 125 10.77 15.85 0.19
C PHE A 125 11.91 16.46 -0.63
N ASP A 126 11.65 17.50 -1.44
CA ASP A 126 12.71 18.25 -2.12
C ASP A 126 13.68 18.93 -1.14
N ALA A 127 13.16 19.51 -0.05
CA ALA A 127 13.99 20.14 0.98
C ALA A 127 14.87 19.11 1.71
N LEU A 128 14.32 17.92 2.01
CA LEU A 128 15.08 16.80 2.55
C LEU A 128 16.20 16.38 1.58
N ARG A 129 15.88 16.25 0.29
CA ARG A 129 16.86 15.93 -0.76
C ARG A 129 17.96 16.98 -0.82
N ALA A 130 17.61 18.26 -0.93
CA ALA A 130 18.59 19.35 -1.01
C ALA A 130 19.52 19.39 0.21
N TRP A 131 18.97 19.14 1.40
CA TRP A 131 19.76 19.06 2.63
C TRP A 131 20.78 17.90 2.59
N LEU A 132 20.37 16.70 2.17
CA LEU A 132 21.26 15.54 2.08
C LEU A 132 22.40 15.74 1.08
N VAL A 133 22.07 16.26 -0.11
CA VAL A 133 23.05 16.53 -1.18
C VAL A 133 24.08 17.57 -0.72
N ARG A 134 23.63 18.63 -0.04
CA ARG A 134 24.51 19.73 0.41
C ARG A 134 25.30 19.41 1.69
N SER A 135 24.98 18.34 2.40
CA SER A 135 25.66 17.98 3.65
C SER A 135 27.08 17.45 3.43
N GLY A 136 27.46 17.11 2.19
CA GLY A 136 28.80 16.64 1.85
C GLY A 136 29.18 15.31 2.51
N PHE A 137 28.19 14.46 2.80
CA PHE A 137 28.40 13.13 3.37
C PHE A 137 29.10 12.21 2.37
N GLY A 138 29.98 11.34 2.85
CA GLY A 138 30.60 10.29 2.01
C GLY A 138 29.58 9.21 1.62
N PHE A 139 29.88 8.43 0.58
CA PHE A 139 28.99 7.37 0.08
C PHE A 139 28.59 6.35 1.14
N ARG A 140 29.52 5.93 2.01
CA ARG A 140 29.19 5.04 3.13
C ARG A 140 28.21 5.66 4.11
N SER A 141 28.37 6.95 4.42
CA SER A 141 27.44 7.69 5.29
C SER A 141 26.09 7.85 4.61
N LEU A 142 26.06 8.20 3.33
CA LEU A 142 24.82 8.37 2.57
C LEU A 142 24.06 7.04 2.45
N PHE A 143 24.75 5.94 2.21
CA PHE A 143 24.17 4.60 2.17
C PHE A 143 23.39 4.29 3.46
N TRP A 144 23.97 4.58 4.62
CA TRP A 144 23.31 4.37 5.92
C TRP A 144 22.19 5.37 6.15
N ILE A 145 22.41 6.65 5.85
CA ILE A 145 21.40 7.70 6.05
C ILE A 145 20.17 7.43 5.19
N THR A 146 20.31 7.16 3.90
CA THR A 146 19.17 6.95 3.00
C THR A 146 18.42 5.66 3.32
N GLY A 147 19.13 4.56 3.65
CA GLY A 147 18.48 3.32 4.07
C GLY A 147 17.74 3.45 5.40
N THR A 148 18.35 4.13 6.39
CA THR A 148 17.72 4.34 7.70
C THR A 148 16.52 5.29 7.59
N LEU A 149 16.64 6.35 6.79
CA LEU A 149 15.51 7.22 6.48
C LEU A 149 14.41 6.45 5.76
N ALA A 150 14.74 5.57 4.81
CA ALA A 150 13.73 4.73 4.17
C ALA A 150 12.97 3.87 5.20
N PHE A 151 13.70 3.23 6.13
CA PHE A 151 13.12 2.42 7.19
C PHE A 151 12.18 3.20 8.13
N PHE A 152 12.50 4.44 8.50
CA PHE A 152 11.67 5.23 9.41
C PHE A 152 10.60 6.08 8.72
N ILE A 153 10.75 6.39 7.44
CA ILE A 153 9.74 7.13 6.67
C ILE A 153 8.65 6.18 6.16
N SER A 154 8.99 4.94 5.79
CA SER A 154 8.03 3.99 5.22
C SER A 154 6.86 3.56 6.13
N PRO A 155 6.93 3.60 7.47
CA PRO A 155 5.75 3.42 8.33
C PRO A 155 4.68 4.50 8.19
N ILE A 156 5.05 5.65 7.62
CA ILE A 156 4.23 6.88 7.54
C ILE A 156 3.89 7.19 6.08
N ALA A 157 4.87 7.09 5.19
CA ALA A 157 4.68 7.22 3.75
C ALA A 157 4.72 5.84 3.10
N ASP A 158 3.99 5.64 2.01
CA ASP A 158 4.03 4.36 1.30
C ASP A 158 5.47 3.99 0.87
N ASN A 159 5.70 2.69 0.71
CA ASN A 159 7.00 2.11 0.35
C ASN A 159 7.54 2.71 -0.96
N LEU A 160 6.67 2.94 -1.95
CA LEU A 160 6.99 3.49 -3.26
C LEU A 160 7.48 4.95 -3.16
N THR A 161 6.74 5.84 -2.49
CA THR A 161 7.15 7.25 -2.34
C THR A 161 8.46 7.34 -1.58
N THR A 162 8.58 6.57 -0.49
CA THR A 162 9.79 6.53 0.32
C THR A 162 11.00 6.13 -0.52
N ALA A 163 10.86 5.08 -1.33
CA ALA A 163 11.92 4.61 -2.19
C ALA A 163 12.30 5.63 -3.27
N LEU A 164 11.32 6.16 -4.01
CA LEU A 164 11.54 7.13 -5.10
C LEU A 164 12.24 8.41 -4.62
N LEU A 165 11.87 8.86 -3.42
CA LEU A 165 12.50 10.01 -2.78
C LEU A 165 13.98 9.73 -2.46
N MET A 166 14.26 8.64 -1.75
CA MET A 166 15.62 8.29 -1.37
C MET A 166 16.49 7.97 -2.59
N CYS A 167 15.93 7.38 -3.63
CA CYS A 167 16.59 7.14 -4.90
C CYS A 167 16.96 8.46 -5.61
N ALA A 168 16.09 9.46 -5.61
CA ALA A 168 16.40 10.78 -6.15
C ALA A 168 17.60 11.44 -5.43
N VAL A 169 17.74 11.21 -4.12
CA VAL A 169 18.93 11.64 -3.35
C VAL A 169 20.17 10.88 -3.81
N VAL A 170 20.09 9.55 -3.86
CA VAL A 170 21.20 8.68 -4.26
C VAL A 170 21.69 9.00 -5.67
N LEU A 171 20.78 9.26 -6.62
CA LEU A 171 21.13 9.64 -7.99
C LEU A 171 21.78 11.03 -8.06
N ALA A 172 21.30 11.97 -7.26
CA ALA A 172 21.87 13.32 -7.21
C ALA A 172 23.30 13.33 -6.65
N VAL A 173 23.57 12.51 -5.63
CA VAL A 173 24.88 12.49 -4.97
C VAL A 173 25.84 11.46 -5.56
N GLY A 174 25.32 10.36 -6.11
CA GLY A 174 26.10 9.24 -6.63
C GLY A 174 26.81 9.55 -7.95
N GLY A 175 26.39 10.57 -8.69
CA GLY A 175 26.98 10.94 -9.98
C GLY A 175 27.08 9.74 -10.91
N ASP A 176 28.28 9.48 -11.44
CA ASP A 176 28.56 8.33 -12.33
C ASP A 176 28.96 7.05 -11.58
N ASN A 177 28.95 7.06 -10.25
CA ASN A 177 29.29 5.87 -9.47
C ASN A 177 28.12 4.87 -9.42
N SER A 178 27.95 4.10 -10.50
CA SER A 178 26.91 3.08 -10.61
C SER A 178 26.99 2.02 -9.52
N ARG A 179 28.19 1.73 -9.00
CA ARG A 179 28.36 0.76 -7.90
C ARG A 179 27.70 1.25 -6.61
N PHE A 180 27.93 2.50 -6.22
CA PHE A 180 27.27 3.11 -5.07
C PHE A 180 25.76 3.21 -5.28
N ILE A 181 25.32 3.68 -6.47
CA ILE A 181 23.90 3.85 -6.79
C ILE A 181 23.16 2.51 -6.67
N THR A 182 23.67 1.44 -7.26
CA THR A 182 23.07 0.11 -7.17
C THR A 182 22.96 -0.37 -5.73
N LEU A 183 24.04 -0.28 -4.94
CA LEU A 183 24.04 -0.69 -3.54
C LEU A 183 23.05 0.11 -2.69
N ALA A 184 23.04 1.42 -2.87
CA ALA A 184 22.14 2.29 -2.12
C ALA A 184 20.68 2.08 -2.54
N CYS A 185 20.38 1.84 -3.82
CA CYS A 185 19.04 1.47 -4.28
C CYS A 185 18.58 0.14 -3.67
N VAL A 186 19.42 -0.90 -3.65
CA VAL A 186 19.09 -2.17 -2.97
C VAL A 186 18.79 -1.91 -1.49
N ASN A 187 19.64 -1.14 -0.80
CA ASN A 187 19.47 -0.82 0.61
C ASN A 187 18.18 -0.03 0.89
N ILE A 188 17.78 0.87 -0.02
CA ILE A 188 16.54 1.64 0.07
C ILE A 188 15.32 0.73 -0.11
N VAL A 189 15.33 -0.19 -1.08
CA VAL A 189 14.22 -1.15 -1.29
C VAL A 189 14.02 -2.01 -0.04
N VAL A 190 15.10 -2.57 0.50
CA VAL A 190 15.03 -3.37 1.72
C VAL A 190 14.57 -2.53 2.91
N GLY A 191 15.16 -1.34 3.08
CA GLY A 191 14.81 -0.42 4.16
C GLY A 191 13.34 0.01 4.13
N ALA A 192 12.83 0.39 2.96
CA ALA A 192 11.42 0.80 2.80
C ALA A 192 10.46 -0.35 3.13
N ASN A 193 10.65 -1.53 2.53
CA ASN A 193 9.76 -2.68 2.76
C ASN A 193 9.80 -3.17 4.23
N ALA A 194 11.00 -3.27 4.82
CA ALA A 194 11.14 -3.61 6.24
C ALA A 194 10.54 -2.55 7.16
N GLY A 195 10.70 -1.26 6.80
CA GLY A 195 10.09 -0.14 7.51
C GLY A 195 8.56 -0.22 7.50
N GLY A 196 7.96 -0.55 6.36
CA GLY A 196 6.52 -0.70 6.24
C GLY A 196 5.94 -1.82 7.11
N ALA A 197 6.65 -2.94 7.23
CA ALA A 197 6.11 -4.19 7.81
C ALA A 197 5.74 -4.12 9.31
N PHE A 198 6.31 -3.20 10.10
CA PHE A 198 6.06 -3.12 11.55
C PHE A 198 4.95 -2.13 11.97
N SER A 199 4.30 -1.49 11.00
CA SER A 199 3.25 -0.49 11.24
C SER A 199 2.05 -0.81 10.35
N PRO A 200 0.81 -0.77 10.86
CA PRO A 200 -0.39 -0.98 10.04
C PRO A 200 -0.62 0.12 8.98
N PHE A 201 0.15 1.21 9.04
CA PHE A 201 0.10 2.30 8.06
C PHE A 201 1.27 2.27 7.08
N GLY A 202 2.21 1.34 7.27
CA GLY A 202 3.47 1.36 6.52
C GLY A 202 3.36 0.75 5.13
N ASP A 203 2.55 -0.31 4.99
CA ASP A 203 2.28 -0.93 3.70
C ASP A 203 0.79 -1.29 3.58
N ILE A 204 0.29 -1.35 2.34
CA ILE A 204 -1.08 -1.72 2.02
C ILE A 204 -1.41 -3.11 2.58
N THR A 205 -0.45 -4.03 2.54
CA THR A 205 -0.57 -5.36 3.11
C THR A 205 -0.81 -5.34 4.63
N THR A 206 -0.05 -4.55 5.38
CA THR A 206 -0.21 -4.39 6.84
C THR A 206 -1.54 -3.72 7.19
N LEU A 207 -1.97 -2.76 6.36
CA LEU A 207 -3.26 -2.09 6.49
C LEU A 207 -4.42 -3.08 6.32
N MET A 208 -4.35 -3.97 5.33
CA MET A 208 -5.37 -5.00 5.10
C MET A 208 -5.53 -5.91 6.33
N VAL A 209 -4.41 -6.34 6.93
CA VAL A 209 -4.42 -7.20 8.13
C VAL A 209 -5.09 -6.50 9.31
N TRP A 210 -4.79 -5.21 9.52
CA TRP A 210 -5.42 -4.41 10.58
C TRP A 210 -6.90 -4.14 10.31
N GLN A 211 -7.27 -3.76 9.08
CA GLN A 211 -8.66 -3.48 8.70
C GLN A 211 -9.55 -4.72 8.81
N LYS A 212 -9.03 -5.92 8.48
CA LYS A 212 -9.73 -7.20 8.71
C LYS A 212 -9.88 -7.55 10.19
N GLY A 213 -9.26 -6.80 11.12
CA GLY A 213 -9.32 -7.07 12.57
C GLY A 213 -8.51 -8.28 13.03
N ILE A 214 -7.60 -8.79 12.19
CA ILE A 214 -6.81 -10.00 12.48
C ILE A 214 -5.70 -9.71 13.50
N VAL A 215 -5.09 -8.52 13.41
CA VAL A 215 -4.05 -8.06 14.33
C VAL A 215 -4.41 -6.66 14.83
N GLU A 216 -4.36 -6.47 16.15
CA GLU A 216 -4.59 -5.16 16.76
C GLU A 216 -3.45 -4.17 16.49
N PHE A 217 -3.78 -2.87 16.46
CA PHE A 217 -2.85 -1.79 16.14
C PHE A 217 -1.50 -1.88 16.88
N TRP A 218 -1.53 -2.09 18.20
CA TRP A 218 -0.30 -2.10 19.03
C TRP A 218 0.56 -3.33 18.82
N THR A 219 -0.05 -4.44 18.40
CA THR A 219 0.62 -5.74 18.23
C THR A 219 1.60 -5.72 17.06
N PHE A 220 1.38 -4.87 16.04
CA PHE A 220 2.31 -4.68 14.93
C PHE A 220 3.70 -4.22 15.39
N PHE A 221 3.81 -3.43 16.47
CA PHE A 221 5.11 -2.96 16.96
C PHE A 221 6.01 -4.09 17.48
N ALA A 222 5.46 -5.28 17.75
CA ALA A 222 6.26 -6.47 18.02
C ALA A 222 7.17 -6.85 16.84
N LEU A 223 6.84 -6.43 15.61
CA LEU A 223 7.64 -6.63 14.41
C LEU A 223 8.78 -5.62 14.26
N PHE A 224 8.87 -4.57 15.08
CA PHE A 224 9.91 -3.54 14.93
C PHE A 224 11.33 -4.13 14.93
N ILE A 225 11.65 -4.98 15.91
CA ILE A 225 12.98 -5.60 16.01
C ILE A 225 13.22 -6.60 14.86
N PRO A 226 12.31 -7.55 14.55
CA PRO A 226 12.43 -8.41 13.37
C PRO A 226 12.64 -7.64 12.06
N SER A 227 11.85 -6.59 11.82
CA SER A 227 11.98 -5.72 10.65
C SER A 227 13.32 -4.96 10.64
N ALA A 228 13.76 -4.44 11.78
CA ALA A 228 15.08 -3.81 11.87
C ALA A 228 16.19 -4.81 11.54
N VAL A 229 16.10 -6.06 12.00
CA VAL A 229 17.07 -7.12 11.66
C VAL A 229 17.02 -7.44 10.16
N ASN A 230 15.83 -7.51 9.56
CA ASN A 230 15.65 -7.71 8.13
C ASN A 230 16.44 -6.68 7.30
N TYR A 231 16.40 -5.41 7.73
CA TYR A 231 17.12 -4.31 7.09
C TYR A 231 18.61 -4.28 7.43
N LEU A 232 18.97 -4.39 8.71
CA LEU A 232 20.34 -4.17 9.19
C LEU A 232 21.31 -5.24 8.68
N VAL A 233 20.89 -6.51 8.62
CA VAL A 233 21.75 -7.62 8.17
C VAL A 233 22.28 -7.38 6.74
N PRO A 234 21.44 -7.21 5.71
CA PRO A 234 21.91 -6.92 4.36
C PRO A 234 22.65 -5.58 4.28
N ALA A 235 22.22 -4.55 5.03
CA ALA A 235 22.90 -3.26 5.05
C ALA A 235 24.36 -3.36 5.54
N VAL A 236 24.61 -4.12 6.63
CA VAL A 236 25.95 -4.37 7.17
C VAL A 236 26.79 -5.18 6.17
N ILE A 237 26.22 -6.20 5.53
CA ILE A 237 26.95 -7.00 4.53
C ILE A 237 27.34 -6.13 3.32
N MET A 238 26.40 -5.33 2.81
CA MET A 238 26.60 -4.45 1.66
C MET A 238 27.57 -3.30 1.96
N HIS A 239 27.63 -2.82 3.20
CA HIS A 239 28.50 -1.71 3.60
C HIS A 239 29.95 -1.89 3.15
N PHE A 240 30.49 -3.11 3.27
CA PHE A 240 31.86 -3.42 2.86
C PHE A 240 32.10 -3.31 1.34
N ALA A 241 31.04 -3.40 0.54
CA ALA A 241 31.12 -3.22 -0.90
C ALA A 241 30.85 -1.77 -1.34
N VAL A 242 30.42 -0.88 -0.45
CA VAL A 242 30.21 0.54 -0.75
C VAL A 242 31.57 1.24 -0.88
N PRO A 243 31.83 1.94 -2.01
CA PRO A 243 33.06 2.70 -2.19
C PRO A 243 33.22 3.77 -1.11
N ASP A 244 34.44 3.90 -0.58
CA ASP A 244 34.76 4.96 0.38
C ASP A 244 35.17 6.24 -0.35
N VAL A 245 34.17 6.90 -0.95
CA VAL A 245 34.36 8.12 -1.74
C VAL A 245 33.51 9.22 -1.15
N LYS A 246 34.09 10.42 -1.06
CA LYS A 246 33.37 11.63 -0.67
C LYS A 246 33.01 12.42 -1.93
N PRO A 247 31.72 12.53 -2.28
CA PRO A 247 31.27 13.31 -3.42
C PRO A 247 31.44 14.81 -3.15
N GLU A 248 31.59 15.59 -4.22
CA GLU A 248 31.56 17.04 -4.12
C GLU A 248 30.18 17.52 -3.69
N ALA A 249 30.13 18.32 -2.63
CA ALA A 249 28.89 18.92 -2.18
C ALA A 249 28.45 19.97 -3.21
N SER A 250 27.34 19.71 -3.88
CA SER A 250 26.67 20.64 -4.78
C SER A 250 25.18 20.68 -4.45
N GLY A 251 24.44 21.67 -4.96
CA GLY A 251 22.99 21.72 -4.82
C GLY A 251 22.44 23.04 -4.26
N GLU A 252 21.31 23.44 -4.82
CA GLU A 252 20.61 24.67 -4.45
C GLU A 252 19.85 24.53 -3.13
N GLN A 253 19.62 25.68 -2.45
CA GLN A 253 18.72 25.71 -1.31
C GLN A 253 17.27 25.57 -1.74
N VAL A 254 16.65 24.45 -1.37
CA VAL A 254 15.21 24.30 -1.49
C VAL A 254 14.54 24.71 -0.17
N LYS A 255 13.74 25.78 -0.21
CA LYS A 255 12.90 26.20 0.91
C LYS A 255 11.56 25.46 0.85
N MET A 256 11.14 24.89 1.98
CA MET A 256 9.78 24.36 2.15
C MET A 256 8.76 25.48 1.98
N GLN A 257 7.63 25.17 1.34
CA GLN A 257 6.55 26.13 1.18
C GLN A 257 5.78 26.35 2.50
N ARG A 258 5.05 27.47 2.57
CA ARG A 258 4.20 27.79 3.73
C ARG A 258 3.19 26.67 3.99
N GLY A 259 3.14 26.22 5.25
CA GLY A 259 2.22 25.17 5.69
C GLY A 259 2.79 23.75 5.65
N ALA A 260 3.97 23.52 5.07
CA ALA A 260 4.62 22.21 4.99
C ALA A 260 4.61 21.43 6.32
N ARG A 261 5.18 21.99 7.38
CA ARG A 261 5.22 21.35 8.72
C ARG A 261 3.83 21.09 9.31
N ARG A 262 2.85 21.95 9.00
CA ARG A 262 1.47 21.77 9.47
C ARG A 262 0.79 20.60 8.77
N ILE A 263 1.05 20.36 7.49
CA ILE A 263 0.52 19.19 6.77
C ILE A 263 1.00 17.90 7.41
N ILE A 264 2.28 17.80 7.80
CA ILE A 264 2.81 16.64 8.53
C ILE A 264 2.04 16.41 9.83
N LEU A 265 1.86 17.47 10.64
CA LEU A 265 1.10 17.37 11.89
C LEU A 265 -0.37 16.98 11.68
N LEU A 266 -1.01 17.50 10.63
CA LEU A 266 -2.38 17.15 10.28
C LEU A 266 -2.50 15.70 9.80
N PHE A 267 -1.49 15.18 9.12
CA PHE A 267 -1.47 13.78 8.74
C PHE A 267 -1.34 12.86 9.95
N LEU A 268 -0.42 13.17 10.87
CA LEU A 268 -0.30 12.44 12.13
C LEU A 268 -1.59 12.52 12.97
N ALA A 269 -2.24 13.69 13.00
CA ALA A 269 -3.55 13.84 13.64
C ALA A 269 -4.63 13.01 12.95
N THR A 270 -4.61 12.91 11.61
CA THR A 270 -5.53 12.08 10.84
C THR A 270 -5.36 10.60 11.17
N ILE A 271 -4.12 10.11 11.23
CA ILE A 271 -3.80 8.75 11.64
C ILE A 271 -4.29 8.50 13.08
N ALA A 272 -4.01 9.41 14.01
CA ALA A 272 -4.49 9.31 15.39
C ALA A 272 -6.03 9.25 15.46
N THR A 273 -6.73 10.05 14.66
CA THR A 273 -8.21 10.00 14.54
C THR A 273 -8.67 8.65 13.99
N ALA A 274 -8.04 8.11 12.94
CA ALA A 274 -8.37 6.81 12.37
C ALA A 274 -8.22 5.65 13.39
N VAL A 275 -7.08 5.60 14.09
CA VAL A 275 -6.85 4.63 15.17
C VAL A 275 -7.86 4.79 16.29
N SER A 276 -8.19 6.03 16.67
CA SER A 276 -9.14 6.30 17.75
C SER A 276 -10.56 5.85 17.40
N PHE A 277 -11.01 6.08 16.16
CA PHE A 277 -12.32 5.64 15.68
C PHE A 277 -12.42 4.12 15.66
N HIS A 278 -11.35 3.44 15.25
CA HIS A 278 -11.32 1.99 15.23
C HIS A 278 -11.29 1.38 16.64
N ASN A 279 -10.35 1.79 17.48
CA ASN A 279 -10.12 1.16 18.78
C ASN A 279 -11.14 1.57 19.84
N PHE A 280 -11.64 2.82 19.84
CA PHE A 280 -12.53 3.32 20.88
C PHE A 280 -14.00 3.39 20.45
N LEU A 281 -14.28 3.57 19.14
CA LEU A 281 -15.65 3.67 18.62
C LEU A 281 -16.10 2.43 17.84
N TYR A 282 -15.21 1.46 17.61
CA TYR A 282 -15.49 0.24 16.85
C TYR A 282 -16.01 0.51 15.42
N LEU A 283 -15.60 1.65 14.84
CA LEU A 283 -15.95 2.02 13.47
C LEU A 283 -14.81 1.63 12.50
N PRO A 284 -15.12 1.40 11.21
CA PRO A 284 -14.10 1.23 10.19
C PRO A 284 -13.10 2.41 10.19
N PRO A 285 -11.77 2.15 10.15
CA PRO A 285 -10.74 3.20 10.19
C PRO A 285 -10.89 4.27 9.12
N VAL A 286 -11.50 3.91 7.98
CA VAL A 286 -11.78 4.80 6.85
C VAL A 286 -12.60 6.03 7.25
N ILE A 287 -13.51 5.91 8.22
CA ILE A 287 -14.31 7.06 8.69
C ILE A 287 -13.43 8.09 9.38
N GLY A 288 -12.49 7.65 10.21
CA GLY A 288 -11.52 8.53 10.85
C GLY A 288 -10.53 9.14 9.83
N MET A 289 -10.11 8.38 8.82
CA MET A 289 -9.28 8.91 7.72
C MET A 289 -10.00 10.00 6.93
N LEU A 290 -11.25 9.78 6.51
CA LEU A 290 -12.04 10.78 5.79
C LEU A 290 -12.32 12.02 6.64
N THR A 291 -12.53 11.83 7.95
CA THR A 291 -12.60 12.95 8.90
C THR A 291 -11.28 13.73 8.90
N GLY A 292 -10.13 13.05 8.90
CA GLY A 292 -8.84 13.70 8.82
C GLY A 292 -8.53 14.36 7.48
N LEU A 293 -9.08 13.86 6.36
CA LEU A 293 -9.04 14.56 5.07
C LEU A 293 -9.68 15.95 5.18
N SER A 294 -10.77 16.08 5.94
CA SER A 294 -11.40 17.38 6.18
C SER A 294 -10.45 18.37 6.87
N TYR A 295 -9.55 17.90 7.75
CA TYR A 295 -8.55 18.76 8.40
C TYR A 295 -7.64 19.42 7.36
N LEU A 296 -7.18 18.63 6.37
CA LEU A 296 -6.39 19.13 5.26
C LEU A 296 -7.20 20.08 4.37
N GLN A 297 -8.48 19.78 4.12
CA GLN A 297 -9.38 20.64 3.34
C GLN A 297 -9.58 22.01 3.98
N PHE A 298 -9.90 22.06 5.28
CA PHE A 298 -10.03 23.30 6.03
C PHE A 298 -8.71 24.08 6.08
N PHE A 299 -7.58 23.38 6.28
CA PHE A 299 -6.27 24.02 6.24
C PHE A 299 -5.93 24.58 4.86
N GLY A 300 -6.27 23.86 3.79
CA GLY A 300 -6.13 24.33 2.43
C GLY A 300 -6.95 25.59 2.15
N TYR A 301 -8.21 25.62 2.59
CA TYR A 301 -9.06 26.81 2.54
C TYR A 301 -8.43 28.00 3.28
N TYR A 302 -7.91 27.78 4.49
CA TYR A 302 -7.21 28.81 5.25
C TYR A 302 -5.97 29.36 4.52
N LEU A 303 -5.16 28.48 3.93
CA LEU A 303 -4.00 28.90 3.14
C LEU A 303 -4.40 29.72 1.91
N LYS A 304 -5.44 29.30 1.18
CA LYS A 304 -5.97 30.05 0.03
C LYS A 304 -6.44 31.45 0.43
N LYS A 305 -7.21 31.56 1.51
CA LYS A 305 -7.74 32.85 2.02
C LYS A 305 -6.63 33.79 2.52
N THR A 306 -5.59 33.24 3.14
CA THR A 306 -4.47 34.04 3.67
C THR A 306 -3.36 34.31 2.66
N HIS A 307 -3.37 33.66 1.50
CA HIS A 307 -2.45 33.94 0.40
C HIS A 307 -2.86 35.20 -0.38
N GLY A 308 -4.15 35.37 -0.71
CA GLY A 308 -4.66 36.56 -1.40
C GLY A 308 -4.42 37.87 -0.64
N ARG A 309 -4.45 37.85 0.70
CA ARG A 309 -4.16 39.01 1.56
C ARG A 309 -2.72 39.53 1.48
N HIS A 310 -1.78 38.77 0.92
CA HIS A 310 -0.37 39.19 0.84
C HIS A 310 -0.01 39.87 -0.48
N LEU A 311 -0.87 39.78 -1.50
CA LEU A 311 -0.72 40.47 -2.79
C LEU A 311 -1.38 41.86 -2.81
N ASP A 312 -2.26 42.16 -1.85
CA ASP A 312 -2.97 43.44 -1.73
C ASP A 312 -2.20 44.51 -0.91
N LYS A 313 -0.87 44.36 -0.72
CA LYS A 313 -0.03 45.45 -0.23
C LYS A 313 0.69 46.10 -1.41
N PRO A 314 0.33 47.34 -1.81
CA PRO A 314 1.02 48.05 -2.87
C PRO A 314 2.33 48.63 -2.30
N ASP A 315 3.38 47.82 -2.20
CA ASP A 315 4.73 48.33 -1.97
C ASP A 315 5.54 48.24 -3.27
N ASN A 316 5.72 49.42 -3.88
CA ASN A 316 6.62 49.80 -4.99
C ASN A 316 6.32 49.28 -6.42
N PRO A 317 5.94 50.17 -7.37
CA PRO A 317 5.67 49.82 -8.76
C PRO A 317 6.91 49.60 -9.66
N GLU A 318 8.14 49.57 -9.14
CA GLU A 318 9.36 49.59 -9.99
C GLU A 318 10.16 48.28 -10.07
N ASN A 319 9.70 47.15 -9.51
CA ASN A 319 10.42 45.86 -9.59
C ASN A 319 9.63 44.76 -10.32
N HIS A 320 9.03 45.07 -11.46
CA HIS A 320 8.22 44.14 -12.26
C HIS A 320 9.01 43.42 -13.38
N GLU A 321 10.24 42.96 -13.13
CA GLU A 321 10.98 42.19 -14.14
C GLU A 321 11.60 40.85 -13.70
N ASP A 322 11.46 40.37 -12.45
CA ASP A 322 12.10 39.07 -12.12
C ASP A 322 11.45 38.24 -11.00
N LEU A 323 10.18 37.83 -11.18
CA LEU A 323 9.54 36.83 -10.32
C LEU A 323 8.81 35.78 -11.16
N GLY A 324 9.59 34.86 -11.73
CA GLY A 324 9.07 33.60 -12.25
C GLY A 324 8.36 32.80 -11.15
N ALA A 325 7.12 32.39 -11.43
CA ALA A 325 6.29 31.47 -10.68
C ALA A 325 5.81 31.94 -9.28
N SER A 326 4.78 32.79 -9.26
CA SER A 326 3.87 32.90 -8.11
C SER A 326 3.36 31.50 -7.72
N PRO A 327 3.51 31.05 -6.45
CA PRO A 327 3.01 29.74 -6.04
C PRO A 327 1.49 29.70 -6.16
N ALA A 328 0.97 28.81 -6.99
CA ALA A 328 -0.48 28.64 -7.15
C ALA A 328 -1.17 28.43 -5.78
N PRO A 329 -2.39 28.97 -5.59
CA PRO A 329 -3.17 28.72 -4.39
C PRO A 329 -3.39 27.21 -4.22
N PHE A 330 -3.11 26.69 -3.03
CA PHE A 330 -3.28 25.27 -2.74
C PHE A 330 -4.75 24.87 -2.86
N ASP A 331 -5.00 23.95 -3.79
CA ASP A 331 -6.29 23.36 -4.06
C ASP A 331 -6.24 21.91 -3.58
N VAL A 332 -7.08 21.55 -2.60
CA VAL A 332 -7.06 20.21 -2.00
C VAL A 332 -7.53 19.14 -2.99
N PHE A 333 -8.29 19.52 -4.03
CA PHE A 333 -8.68 18.61 -5.09
C PHE A 333 -7.54 18.29 -6.07
N SER A 334 -6.50 19.14 -6.15
CA SER A 334 -5.34 18.88 -7.00
C SER A 334 -4.53 17.66 -6.51
N PRO A 335 -4.19 17.53 -5.21
CA PRO A 335 -3.60 16.31 -4.67
C PRO A 335 -4.47 15.06 -4.83
N VAL A 336 -5.80 15.17 -4.74
CA VAL A 336 -6.74 14.05 -4.99
C VAL A 336 -6.71 13.64 -6.47
N ALA A 337 -6.70 14.61 -7.39
CA ALA A 337 -6.59 14.35 -8.82
C ALA A 337 -5.24 13.71 -9.21
N LYS A 338 -4.19 13.98 -8.43
CA LYS A 338 -2.85 13.37 -8.55
C LYS A 338 -2.74 12.00 -7.88
N ALA A 339 -3.82 11.46 -7.30
CA ALA A 339 -3.79 10.12 -6.74
C ALA A 339 -3.43 9.07 -7.82
N GLU A 340 -2.81 7.97 -7.39
CA GLU A 340 -2.43 6.88 -8.27
C GLU A 340 -3.64 6.01 -8.64
N TRP A 341 -4.54 6.54 -9.47
CA TRP A 341 -5.77 5.85 -9.88
C TRP A 341 -5.49 4.48 -10.52
N ASP A 342 -4.39 4.37 -11.27
CA ASP A 342 -3.99 3.09 -11.86
C ASP A 342 -3.69 2.03 -10.79
N THR A 343 -3.01 2.42 -9.71
CA THR A 343 -2.71 1.57 -8.56
C THR A 343 -4.00 1.18 -7.81
N LEU A 344 -4.93 2.12 -7.59
CA LEU A 344 -6.23 1.83 -6.97
C LEU A 344 -7.06 0.83 -7.80
N PHE A 345 -7.16 1.05 -9.11
CA PHE A 345 -7.90 0.16 -10.00
C PHE A 345 -7.23 -1.21 -10.19
N PHE A 346 -5.91 -1.28 -10.10
CA PHE A 346 -5.20 -2.54 -10.03
C PHE A 346 -5.60 -3.34 -8.78
N PHE A 347 -5.67 -2.70 -7.60
CA PHE A 347 -6.11 -3.37 -6.37
C PHE A 347 -7.56 -3.82 -6.45
N TYR A 348 -8.46 -3.00 -7.02
CA TYR A 348 -9.83 -3.42 -7.31
C TYR A 348 -9.83 -4.74 -8.10
N GLY A 349 -9.11 -4.77 -9.22
CA GLY A 349 -9.06 -5.96 -10.06
C GLY A 349 -8.54 -7.18 -9.30
N VAL A 350 -7.48 -7.02 -8.50
CA VAL A 350 -6.88 -8.11 -7.72
C VAL A 350 -7.84 -8.64 -6.67
N VAL A 351 -8.42 -7.76 -5.86
CA VAL A 351 -9.39 -8.11 -4.80
C VAL A 351 -10.57 -8.87 -5.40
N LEU A 352 -11.14 -8.38 -6.50
CA LEU A 352 -12.27 -9.03 -7.15
C LEU A 352 -11.88 -10.35 -7.83
N CYS A 353 -10.72 -10.45 -8.47
CA CYS A 353 -10.24 -11.71 -9.06
C CYS A 353 -10.06 -12.79 -7.99
N VAL A 354 -9.33 -12.46 -6.91
CA VAL A 354 -9.04 -13.41 -5.82
C VAL A 354 -10.32 -13.76 -5.07
N GLY A 355 -11.21 -12.79 -4.83
CA GLY A 355 -12.53 -13.03 -4.25
C GLY A 355 -13.38 -13.97 -5.12
N GLY A 356 -13.32 -13.84 -6.44
CA GLY A 356 -13.97 -14.75 -7.38
C GLY A 356 -13.39 -16.17 -7.36
N LEU A 357 -12.07 -16.31 -7.30
CA LEU A 357 -11.41 -17.61 -7.13
C LEU A 357 -11.74 -18.24 -5.76
N GLY A 358 -11.88 -17.43 -4.72
CA GLY A 358 -12.33 -17.86 -3.40
C GLY A 358 -13.77 -18.36 -3.44
N PHE A 359 -14.64 -17.63 -4.13
CA PHE A 359 -16.03 -18.03 -4.35
C PHE A 359 -16.17 -19.33 -5.17
N LEU A 360 -15.19 -19.66 -6.01
CA LEU A 360 -15.14 -20.93 -6.75
C LEU A 360 -14.62 -22.12 -5.92
N GLY A 361 -14.04 -21.87 -4.74
CA GLY A 361 -13.50 -22.90 -3.83
C GLY A 361 -11.98 -23.09 -3.89
N TYR A 362 -11.27 -22.41 -4.79
CA TYR A 362 -9.81 -22.62 -4.96
C TYR A 362 -8.97 -22.20 -3.77
N LEU A 363 -9.38 -21.13 -3.08
CA LEU A 363 -8.66 -20.66 -1.89
C LEU A 363 -8.75 -21.69 -0.75
N SER A 364 -9.87 -22.41 -0.63
CA SER A 364 -10.01 -23.48 0.36
C SER A 364 -9.02 -24.62 0.10
N LEU A 365 -8.85 -25.04 -1.15
CA LEU A 365 -7.86 -26.06 -1.54
C LEU A 365 -6.42 -25.63 -1.23
N ILE A 366 -6.08 -24.37 -1.54
CA ILE A 366 -4.75 -23.82 -1.26
C ILE A 366 -4.53 -23.74 0.26
N SER A 367 -5.55 -23.32 1.01
CA SER A 367 -5.49 -23.22 2.48
C SER A 367 -5.26 -24.59 3.12
N GLU A 368 -6.00 -25.61 2.69
CA GLU A 368 -5.82 -26.99 3.15
C GLU A 368 -4.41 -27.51 2.86
N LEU A 369 -3.94 -27.36 1.61
CA LEU A 369 -2.60 -27.80 1.22
C LEU A 369 -1.49 -27.09 2.01
N MET A 370 -1.54 -25.77 2.11
CA MET A 370 -0.46 -24.98 2.69
C MET A 370 -0.52 -24.97 4.22
N TYR A 371 -1.64 -24.59 4.81
CA TYR A 371 -1.73 -24.33 6.25
C TYR A 371 -2.02 -25.60 7.05
N THR A 372 -2.84 -26.52 6.52
CA THR A 372 -3.09 -27.81 7.18
C THR A 372 -2.00 -28.83 6.82
N GLY A 373 -1.59 -28.89 5.55
CA GLY A 373 -0.57 -29.84 5.07
C GLY A 373 0.87 -29.48 5.48
N TRP A 374 1.35 -28.27 5.18
CA TRP A 374 2.74 -27.87 5.47
C TRP A 374 2.91 -27.25 6.87
N GLY A 375 1.82 -26.81 7.48
CA GLY A 375 1.81 -26.05 8.73
C GLY A 375 2.04 -24.55 8.52
N ALA A 376 1.42 -23.73 9.38
CA ALA A 376 1.42 -22.27 9.26
C ALA A 376 2.82 -21.64 9.10
N THR A 377 3.82 -22.10 9.86
CA THR A 377 5.18 -21.54 9.75
C THR A 377 5.77 -21.72 8.35
N ASN A 378 5.70 -22.93 7.78
CA ASN A 378 6.25 -23.21 6.46
C ASN A 378 5.45 -22.51 5.37
N ALA A 379 4.12 -22.47 5.51
CA ALA A 379 3.24 -21.72 4.63
C ALA A 379 3.60 -20.22 4.61
N ASN A 380 3.75 -19.60 5.77
CA ASN A 380 4.06 -18.18 5.90
C ASN A 380 5.44 -17.81 5.36
N ILE A 381 6.44 -18.68 5.56
CA ILE A 381 7.77 -18.51 4.95
C ILE A 381 7.68 -18.65 3.42
N ALA A 382 6.94 -19.63 2.91
CA ALA A 382 6.75 -19.83 1.48
C ALA A 382 5.99 -18.67 0.83
N VAL A 383 4.96 -18.13 1.51
CA VAL A 383 4.21 -16.95 1.10
C VAL A 383 5.13 -15.74 0.88
N GLY A 384 6.06 -15.48 1.81
CA GLY A 384 7.03 -14.40 1.63
C GLY A 384 8.02 -14.66 0.48
N LEU A 385 8.45 -15.90 0.26
CA LEU A 385 9.29 -16.24 -0.90
C LEU A 385 8.52 -16.07 -2.22
N LEU A 386 7.25 -16.45 -2.27
CA LEU A 386 6.37 -16.22 -3.41
C LEU A 386 6.19 -14.73 -3.69
N SER A 387 6.17 -13.91 -2.64
CA SER A 387 6.12 -12.45 -2.76
C SER A 387 7.35 -11.85 -3.44
N ALA A 388 8.45 -12.59 -3.63
CA ALA A 388 9.58 -12.14 -4.43
C ALA A 388 9.27 -12.09 -5.94
N ILE A 389 8.26 -12.85 -6.38
CA ILE A 389 7.88 -12.99 -7.80
C ILE A 389 6.54 -12.31 -8.05
N VAL A 390 5.61 -12.46 -7.11
CA VAL A 390 4.26 -11.90 -7.15
C VAL A 390 4.22 -10.73 -6.18
N ASP A 391 3.63 -9.61 -6.59
CA ASP A 391 3.42 -8.45 -5.70
C ASP A 391 2.74 -8.88 -4.40
N ASN A 392 3.14 -8.25 -3.29
CA ASN A 392 2.76 -8.68 -1.94
C ASN A 392 1.25 -8.50 -1.65
N ILE A 393 0.58 -7.60 -2.39
CA ILE A 393 -0.84 -7.28 -2.21
C ILE A 393 -1.77 -8.44 -2.61
N PRO A 394 -1.72 -9.00 -3.84
CA PRO A 394 -2.50 -10.19 -4.20
C PRO A 394 -2.28 -11.36 -3.24
N VAL A 395 -1.02 -11.57 -2.84
CA VAL A 395 -0.62 -12.68 -1.97
C VAL A 395 -1.25 -12.53 -0.58
N MET A 396 -1.12 -11.35 0.04
CA MET A 396 -1.70 -11.10 1.36
C MET A 396 -3.22 -11.08 1.35
N PHE A 397 -3.83 -10.52 0.31
CA PHE A 397 -5.28 -10.57 0.15
C PHE A 397 -5.79 -12.02 0.03
N ALA A 398 -5.10 -12.88 -0.70
CA ALA A 398 -5.43 -14.31 -0.76
C ALA A 398 -5.33 -14.99 0.62
N VAL A 399 -4.28 -14.72 1.40
CA VAL A 399 -4.14 -15.27 2.76
C VAL A 399 -5.26 -14.80 3.69
N LEU A 400 -5.59 -13.51 3.66
CA LEU A 400 -6.69 -12.95 4.44
C LEU A 400 -8.06 -13.49 4.02
N THR A 401 -8.23 -13.82 2.74
CA THR A 401 -9.47 -14.42 2.22
C THR A 401 -9.57 -15.90 2.58
N MET A 402 -8.46 -16.63 2.57
CA MET A 402 -8.37 -18.01 3.07
C MET A 402 -8.65 -18.09 4.58
N ASN A 403 -8.28 -17.03 5.32
CA ASN A 403 -8.43 -16.91 6.77
C ASN A 403 -8.10 -18.20 7.55
N PRO A 404 -6.88 -18.76 7.38
CA PRO A 404 -6.51 -20.00 8.05
C PRO A 404 -6.47 -19.81 9.57
N GLU A 405 -6.89 -20.84 10.32
CA GLU A 405 -6.77 -20.83 11.77
C GLU A 405 -5.28 -20.89 12.19
N MET A 406 -4.75 -19.78 12.71
CA MET A 406 -3.38 -19.70 13.20
C MET A 406 -3.24 -18.63 14.29
N SER A 407 -2.21 -18.78 15.14
CA SER A 407 -1.95 -17.86 16.24
C SER A 407 -1.56 -16.46 15.76
N THR A 408 -1.68 -15.46 16.64
CA THR A 408 -1.29 -14.07 16.31
C THR A 408 0.17 -13.97 15.86
N GLY A 409 1.06 -14.79 16.41
CA GLY A 409 2.47 -14.86 15.99
C GLY A 409 2.62 -15.31 14.54
N GLN A 410 1.76 -16.20 14.05
CA GLN A 410 1.75 -16.61 12.65
C GLN A 410 1.18 -15.53 11.74
N TRP A 411 0.16 -14.79 12.19
CA TRP A 411 -0.34 -13.61 11.48
C TRP A 411 0.71 -12.50 11.39
N LEU A 412 1.46 -12.26 12.46
CA LEU A 412 2.60 -11.36 12.44
C LEU A 412 3.72 -11.89 11.53
N LEU A 413 3.98 -13.20 11.52
CA LEU A 413 4.96 -13.82 10.64
C LEU A 413 4.61 -13.62 9.17
N VAL A 414 3.38 -13.92 8.74
CA VAL A 414 2.99 -13.71 7.33
C VAL A 414 2.99 -12.24 6.94
N THR A 415 2.61 -11.36 7.86
CA THR A 415 2.70 -9.90 7.67
C THR A 415 4.15 -9.47 7.42
N LEU A 416 5.08 -9.96 8.23
CA LEU A 416 6.52 -9.70 8.06
C LEU A 416 7.04 -10.30 6.75
N THR A 417 6.81 -11.59 6.51
CA THR A 417 7.40 -12.31 5.37
C THR A 417 6.85 -11.83 4.04
N ALA A 418 5.56 -11.54 3.92
CA ALA A 418 5.01 -10.94 2.71
C ALA A 418 5.43 -9.48 2.54
N GLY A 419 5.53 -8.70 3.62
CA GLY A 419 5.99 -7.31 3.56
C GLY A 419 7.43 -7.19 3.06
N VAL A 420 8.34 -8.06 3.53
CA VAL A 420 9.78 -8.00 3.20
C VAL A 420 10.21 -8.94 2.08
N GLY A 421 9.40 -9.94 1.74
CA GLY A 421 9.70 -10.96 0.73
C GLY A 421 9.92 -10.38 -0.66
N GLY A 422 9.15 -9.34 -1.02
CA GLY A 422 9.31 -8.59 -2.26
C GLY A 422 10.65 -7.87 -2.43
N SER A 423 11.48 -7.79 -1.38
CA SER A 423 12.84 -7.26 -1.47
C SER A 423 13.86 -8.28 -2.00
N LEU A 424 13.53 -9.58 -2.07
CA LEU A 424 14.49 -10.62 -2.51
C LEU A 424 14.87 -10.49 -3.99
N LEU A 425 13.92 -10.03 -4.82
CA LEU A 425 14.11 -9.72 -6.24
C LEU A 425 13.60 -8.31 -6.49
N SER A 426 14.28 -7.54 -7.35
CA SER A 426 13.89 -6.15 -7.62
C SER A 426 12.51 -6.02 -8.28
N VAL A 427 11.99 -7.09 -8.90
CA VAL A 427 10.65 -7.14 -9.49
C VAL A 427 9.55 -7.51 -8.50
N GLY A 428 9.92 -8.03 -7.32
CA GLY A 428 8.97 -8.52 -6.32
C GLY A 428 8.26 -7.44 -5.50
N SER A 429 8.60 -6.17 -5.72
CA SER A 429 7.95 -5.05 -5.03
C SER A 429 7.86 -3.81 -5.92
N ALA A 430 6.79 -3.03 -5.73
CA ALA A 430 6.59 -1.76 -6.43
C ALA A 430 7.79 -0.80 -6.26
N ALA A 431 8.36 -0.72 -5.05
CA ALA A 431 9.57 0.06 -4.78
C ALA A 431 10.76 -0.39 -5.63
N GLY A 432 11.00 -1.71 -5.75
CA GLY A 432 12.07 -2.25 -6.56
C GLY A 432 11.93 -1.93 -8.05
N VAL A 433 10.73 -2.12 -8.61
CA VAL A 433 10.42 -1.83 -10.02
C VAL A 433 10.56 -0.34 -10.31
N ALA A 434 10.02 0.52 -9.44
CA ALA A 434 10.08 1.96 -9.61
C ALA A 434 11.51 2.50 -9.56
N LEU A 435 12.35 1.97 -8.67
CA LEU A 435 13.77 2.33 -8.61
C LEU A 435 14.53 1.91 -9.86
N MET A 436 14.22 0.75 -10.46
CA MET A 436 14.82 0.35 -11.74
C MET A 436 14.46 1.31 -12.87
N GLY A 437 13.21 1.80 -12.88
CA GLY A 437 12.75 2.82 -13.81
C GLY A 437 13.44 4.17 -13.60
N GLN A 438 13.56 4.62 -12.35
CA GLN A 438 14.13 5.93 -12.01
C GLN A 438 15.66 5.99 -12.15
N ALA A 439 16.36 4.92 -11.77
CA ALA A 439 17.81 4.78 -11.86
C ALA A 439 18.24 3.96 -13.09
N ARG A 440 17.50 4.11 -14.20
CA ARG A 440 17.68 3.33 -15.44
C ARG A 440 19.13 3.38 -15.91
N GLY A 441 19.68 2.20 -16.23
CA GLY A 441 21.06 2.03 -16.66
C GLY A 441 22.09 1.99 -15.52
N LYS A 442 21.69 2.26 -14.27
CA LYS A 442 22.55 2.15 -13.09
C LYS A 442 22.09 1.02 -12.18
N TYR A 443 20.87 1.09 -11.68
CA TYR A 443 20.24 0.02 -10.90
C TYR A 443 19.46 -0.92 -11.82
N THR A 444 19.82 -2.20 -11.83
CA THR A 444 19.29 -3.23 -12.73
C THR A 444 18.90 -4.49 -11.96
N PHE A 445 18.05 -5.33 -12.55
CA PHE A 445 17.66 -6.63 -11.98
C PHE A 445 18.88 -7.48 -11.60
N PHE A 446 19.85 -7.65 -12.50
CA PHE A 446 21.07 -8.42 -12.21
C PHE A 446 21.94 -7.76 -11.14
N GLY A 447 21.98 -6.44 -11.10
CA GLY A 447 22.67 -5.68 -10.04
C GLY A 447 22.07 -5.93 -8.66
N HIS A 448 20.74 -6.02 -8.58
CA HIS A 448 20.02 -6.39 -7.37
C HIS A 448 20.21 -7.88 -7.03
N LEU A 449 20.07 -8.76 -8.02
CA LEU A 449 20.16 -10.21 -7.87
C LEU A 449 21.49 -10.66 -7.24
N LYS A 450 22.58 -9.94 -7.56
CA LYS A 450 23.89 -10.17 -6.94
C LYS A 450 23.87 -10.06 -5.41
N TRP A 451 22.96 -9.26 -4.86
CA TRP A 451 22.81 -9.01 -3.43
C TRP A 451 21.67 -9.81 -2.78
N THR A 452 20.88 -10.56 -3.55
CA THR A 452 19.84 -11.46 -3.03
C THR A 452 20.32 -12.39 -1.93
N PRO A 453 21.55 -12.98 -1.94
CA PRO A 453 22.02 -13.78 -0.81
C PRO A 453 22.10 -13.01 0.52
N ALA A 454 22.51 -11.73 0.48
CA ALA A 454 22.55 -10.88 1.67
C ALA A 454 21.13 -10.52 2.14
N ILE A 455 20.23 -10.25 1.20
CA ILE A 455 18.81 -9.96 1.50
C ILE A 455 18.12 -11.20 2.09
N ALA A 456 18.37 -12.37 1.53
CA ALA A 456 17.88 -13.65 2.04
C ALA A 456 18.40 -13.94 3.45
N ALA A 457 19.66 -13.60 3.75
CA ALA A 457 20.17 -13.68 5.11
C ALA A 457 19.38 -12.78 6.07
N GLY A 458 19.03 -11.56 5.66
CA GLY A 458 18.14 -10.67 6.42
C GLY A 458 16.73 -11.24 6.59
N TYR A 459 16.16 -11.80 5.52
CA TYR A 459 14.84 -12.47 5.52
C TYR A 459 14.78 -13.58 6.58
N PHE A 460 15.67 -14.57 6.50
CA PHE A 460 15.68 -15.68 7.46
C PHE A 460 16.07 -15.24 8.88
N ALA A 461 16.99 -14.28 9.03
CA ALA A 461 17.33 -13.73 10.34
C ALA A 461 16.13 -13.04 11.00
N SER A 462 15.35 -12.27 10.23
CA SER A 462 14.15 -11.61 10.75
C SER A 462 13.07 -12.60 11.20
N ILE A 463 12.87 -13.69 10.46
CA ILE A 463 11.96 -14.78 10.84
C ILE A 463 12.41 -15.42 12.15
N TYR A 464 13.70 -15.78 12.25
CA TYR A 464 14.26 -16.37 13.46
C TYR A 464 14.08 -15.45 14.67
N VAL A 465 14.42 -14.16 14.51
CA VAL A 465 14.27 -13.17 15.59
C VAL A 465 12.81 -13.02 15.98
N HIS A 466 11.88 -12.98 15.02
CA HIS A 466 10.45 -12.93 15.31
C HIS A 466 9.99 -14.13 16.14
N MET A 467 10.30 -15.35 15.71
CA MET A 467 9.93 -16.56 16.45
C MET A 467 10.54 -16.61 17.86
N TRP A 468 11.75 -16.06 18.04
CA TRP A 468 12.43 -16.06 19.32
C TRP A 468 11.86 -15.02 20.29
N ILE A 469 11.83 -13.74 19.90
CA ILE A 469 11.47 -12.65 20.81
C ILE A 469 9.96 -12.55 21.04
N ASN A 470 9.16 -12.94 20.05
CA ASN A 470 7.70 -12.87 20.08
C ASN A 470 7.07 -14.25 20.30
N SER A 471 7.81 -15.20 20.89
CA SER A 471 7.37 -16.58 21.16
C SER A 471 6.03 -16.66 21.91
N THR A 472 5.71 -15.67 22.75
CA THR A 472 4.43 -15.56 23.47
C THR A 472 3.21 -15.40 22.57
N TYR A 473 3.38 -14.94 21.33
CA TYR A 473 2.28 -14.81 20.37
C TYR A 473 2.02 -16.11 19.59
N PHE A 474 2.88 -17.12 19.72
CA PHE A 474 2.75 -18.39 19.00
C PHE A 474 1.95 -19.46 19.75
N SER A 475 1.68 -19.24 21.04
CA SER A 475 0.98 -20.14 21.95
C SER A 475 -0.54 -19.99 21.91
#